data_AF-A0ABD5J268-F1
#
_entry.id   AF-A0ABD5J268-F1
#
_cell.length_a   1.000
_cell.length_b   1.000
_cell.length_c   1.000
_cell.angle_alpha   90.00
_cell.angle_beta   90.00
_cell.angle_gamma   90.00
#
_symmetry.space_group_name_H-M   'P 1'
#
loop_
_entity.id
_entity.type
_entity.pdbx_description
1 polymer ?
#
loop_
_entity_poly.entity_id
_entity_poly.type
_entity_poly.pdbx_seq_one_letter_code
_entity_poly.pdbx_strand_id
1 'polypeptide(L)'
;MDPVTAGALVTAVNAAVSGAGGEAGRRALESFGTLVRRVLRRGEGEPAGEPEPVAIPYDDGERLRQLADLLVERARQDPEFGRDLASWMREHGKPAGEADAVHNTIAGNARITGPVIQGRDFHGPISFG
;
A
#
# COMPACT_ATOMS: atom_id res chain seq x y z
N MET A 1 8.03 -17.26 -5.37
CA MET A 1 7.19 -16.14 -5.83
C MET A 1 5.82 -16.42 -5.25
N ASP A 2 5.42 -15.74 -4.18
CA ASP A 2 4.04 -15.88 -3.71
C ASP A 2 3.11 -15.43 -4.85
N PRO A 3 2.16 -16.27 -5.27
CA PRO A 3 1.27 -15.92 -6.36
C PRO A 3 0.46 -14.69 -5.97
N VAL A 4 0.35 -13.72 -6.88
CA VAL A 4 -0.59 -12.60 -6.71
C VAL A 4 -1.99 -13.20 -6.71
N THR A 5 -2.65 -13.15 -5.55
CA THR A 5 -4.03 -13.60 -5.38
C THR A 5 -4.94 -12.42 -5.14
N ALA A 6 -6.21 -12.55 -5.52
CA ALA A 6 -7.18 -11.46 -5.32
C ALA A 6 -7.39 -11.14 -3.84
N GLY A 7 -7.29 -12.13 -2.96
CA GLY A 7 -7.33 -11.91 -1.51
C GLY A 7 -6.18 -11.05 -1.02
N ALA A 8 -4.96 -11.42 -1.38
CA ALA A 8 -3.77 -10.64 -1.00
C ALA A 8 -3.80 -9.23 -1.61
N LEU A 9 -4.32 -9.06 -2.82
CA LEU A 9 -4.45 -7.76 -3.46
C LEU A 9 -5.49 -6.87 -2.76
N VAL A 10 -6.66 -7.41 -2.40
CA VAL A 10 -7.67 -6.69 -1.60
C VAL A 10 -7.08 -6.27 -0.26
N THR A 11 -6.36 -7.16 0.43
CA THR A 11 -5.67 -6.84 1.68
C THR A 11 -4.65 -5.72 1.48
N ALA A 12 -3.86 -5.75 0.40
CA ALA A 12 -2.87 -4.74 0.10
C ALA A 12 -3.49 -3.36 -0.20
N VAL A 13 -4.60 -3.31 -0.96
CA VAL A 13 -5.33 -2.06 -1.22
C VAL A 13 -5.93 -1.52 0.07
N ASN A 14 -6.54 -2.36 0.91
CA ASN A 14 -7.08 -1.92 2.21
C ASN A 14 -5.99 -1.44 3.16
N ALA A 15 -4.81 -2.07 3.14
CA ALA A 15 -3.65 -1.61 3.88
C ALA A 15 -3.14 -0.26 3.37
N ALA A 16 -3.14 -0.01 2.05
CA ALA A 16 -2.78 1.28 1.48
C ALA A 16 -3.78 2.39 1.84
N VAL A 17 -5.07 2.07 1.88
CA VAL A 17 -6.15 3.00 2.32
C VAL A 17 -6.04 3.30 3.81
N SER A 18 -5.70 2.30 4.63
CA SER A 18 -5.67 2.42 6.10
C SER A 18 -4.31 2.84 6.68
N GLY A 19 -3.22 2.64 5.93
CA GLY A 19 -1.84 2.55 6.42
C GLY A 19 -1.24 3.86 6.96
N ALA A 20 -1.84 5.00 6.64
CA ALA A 20 -1.64 6.26 7.34
C ALA A 20 -2.67 7.22 6.75
N GLY A 21 -3.48 7.88 7.58
CA GLY A 21 -4.42 8.92 7.15
C GLY A 21 -3.72 10.17 6.60
N GLY A 22 -2.93 10.01 5.54
CA GLY A 22 -2.00 11.00 5.00
C GLY A 22 -1.47 10.65 3.61
N GLU A 23 -0.51 11.45 3.18
CA GLU A 23 0.05 11.52 1.82
C GLU A 23 0.62 10.19 1.27
N ALA A 24 1.10 9.30 2.13
CA ALA A 24 1.68 8.01 1.73
C ALA A 24 0.62 7.03 1.17
N GLY A 25 -0.56 6.95 1.81
CA GLY A 25 -1.68 6.14 1.32
C GLY A 25 -2.23 6.69 0.00
N ARG A 26 -2.32 8.03 -0.12
CA ARG A 26 -2.71 8.71 -1.38
C ARG A 26 -1.76 8.35 -2.52
N ARG A 27 -0.44 8.45 -2.30
CA ARG A 27 0.56 8.08 -3.32
C ARG A 27 0.53 6.60 -3.69
N ALA A 28 0.27 5.72 -2.73
CA ALA A 28 0.11 4.29 -2.99
C ALA A 28 -1.14 3.99 -3.86
N LEU A 29 -2.25 4.69 -3.61
CA LEU A 29 -3.46 4.57 -4.42
C LEU A 29 -3.28 5.18 -5.83
N GLU A 30 -2.53 6.27 -5.95
CA GLU A 30 -2.18 6.87 -7.25
C GLU A 30 -1.29 5.97 -8.11
N SER A 31 -0.27 5.35 -7.49
CA SER A 31 0.59 4.39 -8.19
C SER A 31 -0.20 3.14 -8.60
N PHE A 32 -1.11 2.67 -7.74
CA PHE A 32 -2.03 1.58 -8.08
C PHE A 32 -2.97 1.94 -9.23
N GLY A 33 -3.59 3.13 -9.20
CA GLY A 33 -4.45 3.64 -10.26
C GLY A 33 -3.74 3.72 -11.61
N THR A 34 -2.46 4.08 -11.61
CA THR A 34 -1.61 4.06 -12.81
C THR A 34 -1.42 2.65 -13.37
N LEU A 35 -1.17 1.65 -12.50
CA LEU A 35 -1.05 0.24 -12.91
C LEU A 35 -2.35 -0.30 -13.50
N VAL A 36 -3.49 -0.03 -12.85
CA VAL A 36 -4.82 -0.43 -13.32
C VAL A 36 -5.12 0.20 -14.67
N ARG A 37 -4.89 1.52 -14.82
CA ARG A 37 -5.13 2.21 -16.10
C ARG A 37 -4.27 1.63 -17.23
N ARG A 38 -2.98 1.39 -16.98
CA ARG A 38 -2.06 0.83 -17.98
C ARG A 38 -2.59 -0.51 -18.50
N VAL A 39 -3.14 -1.34 -17.61
CA VAL A 39 -3.60 -2.68 -17.98
C VAL A 39 -4.97 -2.67 -18.68
N LEU A 40 -5.87 -1.78 -18.28
CA LEU A 40 -7.18 -1.58 -18.92
C LEU A 40 -7.02 -0.99 -20.33
N ARG A 41 -6.16 0.01 -20.52
CA ARG A 41 -5.86 0.58 -21.86
C ARG A 41 -5.27 -0.44 -22.83
N ARG A 42 -4.43 -1.36 -22.32
CA ARG A 42 -3.85 -2.45 -23.12
C ARG A 42 -4.92 -3.48 -23.53
N GLY A 43 -6.08 -3.52 -22.86
CA GLY A 43 -7.21 -4.39 -23.20
C GLY A 43 -8.20 -3.78 -24.20
N GLU A 44 -8.36 -2.46 -24.22
CA GLU A 44 -9.44 -1.79 -24.97
C GLU A 44 -9.02 -1.16 -26.31
N GLY A 45 -7.72 -1.16 -26.66
CA GLY A 45 -7.27 -0.70 -27.98
C GLY A 45 -7.57 0.79 -28.28
N GLU A 46 -7.93 1.57 -27.26
CA GLU A 46 -8.31 2.98 -27.42
C GLU A 46 -7.13 3.95 -27.47
N PRO A 47 -7.26 5.08 -28.21
CA PRO A 47 -6.19 6.05 -28.40
C PRO A 47 -5.80 6.77 -27.10
N ALA A 48 -4.56 7.29 -27.11
CA ALA A 48 -3.91 7.96 -26.00
C ALA A 48 -4.53 9.33 -25.65
N GLY A 49 -5.77 9.35 -25.11
CA GLY A 49 -6.37 10.53 -24.48
C GLY A 49 -5.81 10.82 -23.08
N GLU A 50 -6.00 12.07 -22.62
CA GLU A 50 -5.56 12.55 -21.30
C GLU A 50 -6.08 11.65 -20.15
N PRO A 51 -5.29 11.46 -19.08
CA PRO A 51 -5.54 10.45 -18.08
C PRO A 51 -6.72 10.80 -17.14
N GLU A 52 -7.91 10.23 -17.36
CA GLU A 52 -8.97 10.27 -16.34
C GLU A 52 -8.61 9.39 -15.14
N PRO A 53 -8.73 9.88 -13.89
CA PRO A 53 -8.49 9.10 -12.67
C PRO A 53 -9.31 7.82 -12.66
N VAL A 54 -8.67 6.66 -12.54
CA VAL A 54 -9.40 5.41 -12.31
C VAL A 54 -9.85 5.43 -10.85
N ALA A 55 -11.17 5.52 -10.63
CA ALA A 55 -11.75 5.43 -9.30
C ALA A 55 -11.62 3.98 -8.80
N ILE A 56 -10.75 3.75 -7.83
CA ILE A 56 -10.60 2.45 -7.17
C ILE A 56 -11.76 2.32 -6.15
N PRO A 57 -12.62 1.30 -6.24
CA PRO A 57 -13.82 1.17 -5.40
C PRO A 57 -13.46 0.58 -4.03
N TYR A 58 -12.57 1.22 -3.27
CA TYR A 58 -12.09 0.71 -1.98
C TYR A 58 -13.15 0.75 -0.87
N ASP A 59 -14.22 1.51 -1.06
CA ASP A 59 -15.40 1.61 -0.19
C ASP A 59 -16.43 0.50 -0.42
N ASP A 60 -16.36 -0.20 -1.57
CA ASP A 60 -17.21 -1.32 -1.94
C ASP A 60 -16.37 -2.61 -2.06
N GLY A 61 -16.41 -3.43 -1.00
CA GLY A 61 -15.61 -4.65 -0.91
C GLY A 61 -15.89 -5.67 -2.02
N GLU A 62 -17.11 -5.75 -2.53
CA GLU A 62 -17.44 -6.65 -3.64
C GLU A 62 -16.85 -6.15 -4.95
N ARG A 63 -16.98 -4.85 -5.25
CA ARG A 63 -16.38 -4.25 -6.45
C ARG A 63 -14.86 -4.29 -6.39
N LEU A 64 -14.26 -4.04 -5.23
CA LEU A 64 -12.81 -4.17 -5.05
C LEU A 64 -12.35 -5.60 -5.31
N ARG A 65 -13.14 -6.59 -4.87
CA ARG A 65 -12.83 -8.00 -5.11
C ARG A 65 -12.91 -8.36 -6.59
N GLN A 66 -13.95 -7.92 -7.29
CA GLN A 66 -14.10 -8.13 -8.73
C GLN A 66 -12.95 -7.50 -9.52
N LEU A 67 -12.55 -6.27 -9.16
CA LEU A 67 -11.37 -5.62 -9.73
C LEU A 67 -10.10 -6.44 -9.46
N ALA A 68 -9.91 -6.93 -8.24
CA ALA A 68 -8.75 -7.74 -7.89
C ALA A 68 -8.69 -9.05 -8.68
N ASP A 69 -9.82 -9.73 -8.88
CA ASP A 69 -9.91 -10.94 -9.69
C ASP A 69 -9.54 -10.67 -11.16
N LEU A 70 -10.02 -9.55 -11.74
CA LEU A 70 -9.67 -9.13 -13.10
C LEU A 70 -8.16 -8.86 -13.24
N LEU A 71 -7.56 -8.15 -12.28
CA LEU A 71 -6.14 -7.82 -12.32
C LEU A 71 -5.26 -9.08 -12.15
N VAL A 72 -5.67 -10.03 -11.32
CA VAL A 72 -4.97 -11.32 -11.17
C VAL A 72 -5.01 -12.10 -12.48
N GLU A 73 -6.16 -12.16 -13.14
CA GLU A 73 -6.27 -12.85 -14.43
C GLU A 73 -5.40 -12.16 -15.49
N ARG A 74 -5.38 -10.83 -15.50
CA ARG A 74 -4.55 -10.07 -16.42
C ARG A 74 -3.06 -10.24 -16.15
N ALA A 75 -2.65 -10.38 -14.88
CA ALA A 75 -1.27 -10.70 -14.48
C ALA A 75 -0.80 -12.09 -14.92
N ARG A 76 -1.72 -13.04 -15.14
CA ARG A 76 -1.39 -14.35 -15.74
C ARG A 76 -1.13 -14.22 -17.25
N GLN A 77 -1.88 -13.36 -17.92
CA GLN A 77 -1.77 -13.13 -19.36
C GLN A 77 -0.60 -12.18 -19.72
N ASP A 78 -0.16 -11.37 -18.76
CA ASP A 78 0.89 -10.37 -18.92
C ASP A 78 1.90 -10.48 -17.76
N PRO A 79 3.00 -11.24 -17.96
CA PRO A 79 4.00 -11.47 -16.92
C PRO A 79 4.73 -10.21 -16.46
N GLU A 80 4.83 -9.18 -17.30
CA GLU A 80 5.42 -7.88 -16.91
C GLU A 80 4.50 -7.18 -15.93
N PHE A 81 3.20 -7.06 -16.28
CA PHE A 81 2.19 -6.51 -15.39
C PHE A 81 2.13 -7.27 -14.05
N GLY A 82 2.22 -8.61 -14.10
CA GLY A 82 2.23 -9.43 -12.88
C GLY A 82 3.42 -9.14 -11.95
N ARG A 83 4.60 -8.82 -12.49
CA ARG A 83 5.77 -8.43 -11.68
C ARG A 83 5.57 -7.06 -11.04
N ASP A 84 5.06 -6.10 -11.81
CA ASP A 84 4.82 -4.75 -11.32
C ASP A 84 3.75 -4.74 -10.23
N LEU A 85 2.66 -5.49 -10.41
CA LEU A 85 1.61 -5.66 -9.41
C LEU A 85 2.14 -6.33 -8.14
N ALA A 86 2.98 -7.36 -8.28
CA ALA A 86 3.61 -8.00 -7.14
C ALA A 86 4.60 -7.07 -6.41
N SER A 87 5.31 -6.19 -7.12
CA SER A 87 6.20 -5.20 -6.50
C SER A 87 5.40 -4.18 -5.70
N TRP A 88 4.35 -3.63 -6.30
CA TRP A 88 3.45 -2.71 -5.63
C TRP A 88 2.88 -3.31 -4.34
N MET A 89 2.43 -4.57 -4.37
CA MET A 89 1.92 -5.26 -3.18
C MET A 89 2.98 -5.45 -2.08
N ARG A 90 4.25 -5.68 -2.44
CA ARG A 90 5.34 -5.78 -1.44
C ARG A 90 5.68 -4.43 -0.82
N GLU A 91 5.62 -3.37 -1.61
CA GLU A 91 5.98 -2.01 -1.21
C GLU A 91 4.87 -1.33 -0.39
N HIS A 92 3.60 -1.57 -0.75
CA HIS A 92 2.45 -0.84 -0.19
C HIS A 92 1.41 -1.74 0.51
N GLY A 93 1.46 -3.05 0.29
CA GLY A 93 0.49 -4.00 0.83
C GLY A 93 0.79 -4.52 2.24
N LYS A 94 1.91 -4.09 2.83
CA LYS A 94 2.20 -4.39 4.22
C LYS A 94 1.41 -3.44 5.12
N PRO A 95 0.67 -3.95 6.12
CA PRO A 95 0.16 -3.11 7.19
C PRO A 95 1.33 -2.30 7.76
N ALA A 96 1.08 -1.05 8.14
CA ALA A 96 2.08 -0.12 8.67
C ALA A 96 2.82 -0.60 9.95
N GLY A 97 2.67 -1.85 10.38
CA GLY A 97 3.37 -2.47 11.51
C GLY A 97 4.44 -3.50 11.15
N GLU A 98 4.61 -3.90 9.89
CA GLU A 98 5.51 -5.02 9.53
C GLU A 98 6.78 -4.60 8.77
N ALA A 99 6.88 -3.33 8.39
CA ALA A 99 8.12 -2.73 7.91
C ALA A 99 8.26 -1.34 8.52
N ASP A 100 8.99 -1.25 9.63
CA ASP A 100 9.69 -0.02 10.04
C ASP A 100 8.94 1.04 10.88
N ALA A 101 7.79 0.72 11.48
CA ALA A 101 7.10 1.64 12.39
C ALA A 101 7.40 1.35 13.87
N VAL A 102 8.06 2.30 14.54
CA VAL A 102 8.13 2.33 16.02
C VAL A 102 6.92 3.06 16.56
N HIS A 103 6.10 2.36 17.34
CA HIS A 103 4.98 2.94 18.06
C HIS A 103 5.35 3.11 19.54
N ASN A 104 5.51 4.36 19.98
CA ASN A 104 5.82 4.69 21.36
C ASN A 104 4.58 5.32 22.01
N THR A 105 4.00 4.66 23.00
CA THR A 105 2.81 5.15 23.71
C THR A 105 3.12 5.36 25.19
N ILE A 106 2.83 6.56 25.70
CA ILE A 106 2.75 6.84 27.14
C ILE A 106 1.29 7.17 27.43
N ALA A 107 0.59 6.31 28.17
CA ALA A 107 -0.85 6.45 28.41
C ALA A 107 -1.24 6.12 29.86
N GLY A 108 -2.49 6.43 30.22
CA GLY A 108 -3.03 6.30 31.58
C GLY A 108 -2.59 7.44 32.51
N ASN A 109 -2.54 7.18 33.82
CA ASN A 109 -2.13 8.14 34.85
C ASN A 109 -0.59 8.16 35.04
N ALA A 110 0.18 8.08 33.95
CA ALA A 110 1.64 8.00 34.01
C ALA A 110 2.23 9.28 34.62
N ARG A 111 2.94 9.15 35.76
CA ARG A 111 3.63 10.26 36.42
C ARG A 111 5.14 10.13 36.22
N ILE A 112 5.66 10.87 35.26
CA ILE A 112 7.07 10.84 34.88
C ILE A 112 7.81 11.92 35.67
N THR A 113 8.88 11.53 36.36
CA THR A 113 9.75 12.47 37.08
C THR A 113 11.17 12.26 36.54
N GLY A 114 11.55 13.05 35.54
CA GLY A 114 12.80 12.90 34.79
C GLY A 114 12.60 12.87 33.26
N PRO A 115 13.67 12.90 32.46
CA PRO A 115 13.58 12.88 31.00
C PRO A 115 13.21 11.48 30.48
N VAL A 116 12.41 11.43 29.43
CA VAL A 116 12.05 10.20 28.71
C VAL A 116 12.63 10.26 27.31
N ILE A 117 13.37 9.22 26.94
CA ILE A 117 13.98 9.06 25.62
C ILE A 117 13.33 7.85 24.95
N GLN A 118 12.71 8.08 23.80
CA GLN A 118 12.07 7.05 22.99
C GLN A 118 12.53 7.21 21.54
N GLY A 119 13.02 6.13 20.91
CA GLY A 119 13.56 6.17 19.56
C GLY A 119 13.71 4.78 18.96
N ARG A 120 13.86 4.71 17.64
CA ARG A 120 14.02 3.46 16.87
C ARG A 120 15.46 2.99 16.85
N ASP A 121 16.36 3.89 16.43
CA ASP A 121 17.78 3.63 16.28
C ASP A 121 18.58 4.77 16.92
N PHE A 122 19.67 4.42 17.60
CA PHE A 122 20.61 5.37 18.16
C PHE A 122 22.04 4.99 17.74
N HIS A 123 22.80 5.95 17.23
CA HIS A 123 24.16 5.72 16.72
C HIS A 123 25.12 6.84 17.14
N GLY A 124 26.39 6.46 17.33
CA GLY A 124 27.45 7.35 17.82
C GLY A 124 27.58 7.36 19.35
N PRO A 125 28.54 8.11 19.90
CA PRO A 125 28.65 8.27 21.35
C PRO A 125 27.44 9.08 21.86
N ILE A 126 26.69 8.49 22.78
CA ILE A 126 25.48 9.08 23.36
C ILE A 126 25.70 9.23 24.86
N SER A 127 25.52 10.45 25.35
CA SER A 127 25.57 10.77 26.77
C SER A 127 24.24 11.38 27.19
N PHE A 128 23.60 10.76 28.17
CA PHE A 128 22.52 11.35 28.94
C PHE A 128 23.13 11.76 30.27
N GLY A 129 22.93 13.02 30.66
CA GLY A 129 23.66 13.68 31.76
C GLY A 129 23.55 13.00 33.12
#